data_AF-A0A1G0RRX2-F1
#
_entry.id   AF-A0A1G0RRX2-F1
#
_cell.length_a   1.000
_cell.length_b   1.000
_cell.length_c   1.000
_cell.angle_alpha   90.00
_cell.angle_beta   90.00
_cell.angle_gamma   90.00
#
_symmetry.space_group_name_H-M   'P 1'
#
loop_
_entity.id
_entity.type
_entity.pdbx_description
1 polymer ?
#
loop_
_entity_poly.entity_id
_entity_poly.type
_entity_poly.pdbx_seq_one_letter_code
_entity_poly.pdbx_strand_id
1 'polypeptide(L)' 'MTMEWKQYLNRTLNVTLFENYGVVYGQKKEDHPVFYEIVFKTGKLIAAYDDGLLLESVREGQGMKIFIPYTSIKCVEIF' A
#
# COMPACT_ATOMS: atom_id res chain seq x y z
N MET A 1 -0.34 -13.69 -7.33
CA MET A 1 1.02 -13.85 -6.77
C MET A 1 0.91 -14.71 -5.54
N THR A 2 1.39 -15.96 -5.57
CA THR A 2 1.32 -16.87 -4.42
C THR A 2 2.62 -16.76 -3.63
N MET A 3 2.81 -15.62 -2.96
CA MET A 3 3.93 -15.40 -2.04
C MET A 3 3.46 -15.81 -0.64
N GLU A 4 4.23 -16.67 0.04
CA GLU A 4 3.94 -17.13 1.41
C GLU A 4 4.22 -15.99 2.42
N TRP A 5 3.29 -15.03 2.54
CA TRP A 5 3.48 -13.83 3.39
C TRP A 5 3.64 -14.12 4.87
N LYS A 6 3.14 -15.28 5.33
CA LYS A 6 3.24 -15.72 6.73
C LYS A 6 4.70 -15.86 7.19
N GLN A 7 5.64 -16.13 6.30
CA GLN A 7 7.06 -16.23 6.65
C GLN A 7 7.70 -14.87 7.00
N TYR A 8 7.06 -13.77 6.60
CA TYR A 8 7.53 -12.40 6.83
C TYR A 8 6.79 -11.72 7.98
N LEU A 9 6.01 -12.47 8.76
CA LEU A 9 5.38 -11.92 9.97
C LEU A 9 6.44 -11.32 10.89
N ASN A 10 6.09 -10.19 11.50
CA ASN A 10 6.95 -9.34 12.32
C ASN A 10 8.09 -8.60 11.60
N ARG A 11 8.23 -8.73 10.28
CA ARG A 11 9.15 -7.90 9.47
C ARG A 11 8.57 -6.53 9.18
N THR A 12 9.43 -5.56 8.95
CA THR A 12 9.00 -4.23 8.50
C THR A 12 8.83 -4.26 6.99
N LEU A 13 7.67 -3.82 6.53
CA LEU A 13 7.36 -3.70 5.12
C LEU A 13 7.26 -2.23 4.73
N ASN A 14 7.89 -1.88 3.61
CA ASN A 14 7.59 -0.68 2.85
C ASN A 14 6.76 -1.08 1.65
N VAL A 15 5.54 -0.57 1.56
CA VAL A 15 4.59 -0.90 0.51
C VAL A 15 4.34 0.34 -0.34
N THR A 16 4.64 0.23 -1.63
CA THR A 16 4.25 1.21 -2.64
C THR A 16 2.92 0.77 -3.24
N LEU A 17 1.91 1.63 -3.19
CA LEU A 17 0.59 1.34 -3.74
C LEU A 17 0.46 1.80 -5.20
N PHE A 18 -0.37 1.09 -5.98
CA PHE A 18 -0.93 1.63 -7.20
C PHE A 18 -1.92 2.74 -6.82
N GLU A 19 -1.67 3.95 -7.27
CA GLU A 19 -2.66 5.00 -7.17
C GLU A 19 -3.75 4.84 -8.22
N ASN A 20 -4.99 5.10 -7.81
CA ASN A 20 -6.11 5.34 -8.71
C ASN A 20 -7.18 6.22 -8.05
N TYR A 21 -6.86 7.40 -7.47
CA TYR A 21 -7.93 8.36 -7.14
C TYR A 21 -7.45 9.83 -7.21
N GLY A 22 -8.02 10.60 -8.14
CA GLY A 22 -7.89 12.06 -8.14
C GLY A 22 -8.01 12.81 -9.46
N VAL A 23 -8.11 12.17 -10.64
CA VAL A 23 -8.31 12.92 -11.89
C VAL A 23 -9.80 13.11 -12.14
N VAL A 24 -10.32 14.31 -11.84
CA VAL A 24 -11.56 14.77 -12.47
C VAL A 24 -11.24 14.93 -13.95
N TYR A 25 -11.78 14.04 -14.78
CA TYR A 25 -11.62 14.12 -16.23
C TYR A 25 -12.21 15.45 -16.73
N GLY A 26 -11.35 16.38 -17.15
CA GLY A 26 -11.78 17.43 -18.07
C GLY A 26 -12.33 16.78 -19.35
N GLN A 27 -13.35 17.37 -19.97
CA GLN A 27 -14.05 16.81 -21.14
C GLN A 27 -13.16 16.62 -22.40
N LYS A 28 -11.89 17.04 -22.37
CA LYS A 28 -10.96 16.96 -23.50
C LYS A 28 -9.68 16.22 -23.13
N LYS A 29 -9.28 15.33 -24.04
CA LYS A 29 -8.18 14.37 -23.92
C LYS A 29 -6.78 15.00 -23.77
N GLU A 30 -6.67 16.30 -24.04
CA GLU A 30 -5.40 17.03 -24.17
C GLU A 30 -4.99 17.76 -22.86
N ASP A 31 -5.88 17.89 -21.89
CA ASP A 31 -5.65 18.58 -20.60
C ASP A 31 -5.48 17.60 -19.43
N HIS A 32 -4.91 16.40 -19.66
CA HIS A 32 -4.66 15.42 -18.62
C HIS A 32 -3.19 15.46 -18.16
N PRO A 33 -2.80 16.36 -17.23
CA PRO A 33 -1.53 16.17 -16.54
C PRO A 33 -1.63 14.86 -15.75
N VAL A 34 -0.70 13.96 -16.01
CA VAL A 34 -0.65 12.69 -15.27
C VAL A 34 -0.07 12.97 -13.89
N PHE A 35 -0.94 13.36 -12.97
CA PHE A 35 -0.59 13.43 -11.56
C PHE A 35 -0.55 11.99 -11.03
N TYR A 36 0.66 11.45 -10.94
CA TYR A 36 0.95 10.29 -10.12
C TYR A 36 1.38 10.82 -8.76
N GLU A 37 0.51 10.78 -7.77
CA GLU A 37 1.00 10.76 -6.39
C GLU A 37 1.51 9.31 -6.14
N ILE A 38 2.38 9.11 -5.17
CA ILE A 38 2.88 7.75 -4.86
C ILE A 38 2.59 7.55 -3.39
N VAL A 39 1.62 6.69 -3.09
CA VAL A 39 1.28 6.37 -1.70
C VAL A 39 2.23 5.31 -1.18
N PHE A 40 3.03 5.71 -0.18
CA PHE A 40 3.88 4.81 0.60
C PHE A 40 3.22 4.48 1.93
N LYS A 41 3.20 3.18 2.28
CA LYS A 41 2.82 2.69 3.61
C LYS A 41 3.97 1.91 4.20
N THR A 42 4.38 2.28 5.42
CA THR A 42 5.43 1.59 6.16
C THR A 42 4.89 1.09 7.49
N GLY A 43 5.17 -0.17 7.81
CA GLY A 43 4.80 -0.75 9.08
C GLY A 43 5.24 -2.19 9.23
N LYS A 44 5.11 -2.71 10.45
CA LYS A 44 5.40 -4.11 10.78
C LYS A 44 4.26 -5.00 10.30
N LEU A 45 4.57 -6.06 9.54
CA LEU A 45 3.56 -7.04 9.12
C LEU A 45 3.08 -7.83 10.34
N ILE A 46 1.82 -7.66 10.73
CA ILE A 46 1.24 -8.36 11.89
C ILE A 46 0.27 -9.47 11.49
N ALA A 47 -0.30 -9.41 10.28
CA ALA A 47 -1.10 -10.50 9.73
C ALA A 47 -1.06 -10.47 8.19
N ALA A 48 -1.21 -11.66 7.59
CA ALA A 48 -1.40 -11.84 6.16
C ALA A 48 -2.66 -12.67 5.94
N TYR A 49 -3.57 -12.15 5.13
CA TYR A 49 -4.85 -12.75 4.78
C TYR A 49 -4.85 -13.16 3.30
N ASP A 50 -5.91 -13.83 2.87
CA ASP A 50 -6.03 -14.27 1.48
C ASP A 50 -6.18 -13.09 0.49
N ASP A 51 -6.65 -11.93 0.98
CA ASP A 51 -6.97 -10.75 0.19
C ASP A 51 -6.01 -9.56 0.41
N GLY A 52 -5.14 -9.61 1.42
CA GLY A 52 -4.22 -8.51 1.71
C GLY A 52 -3.33 -8.67 2.94
N LEU A 53 -2.64 -7.59 3.26
CA LEU A 53 -1.68 -7.49 4.35
C LEU A 53 -2.19 -6.52 5.43
N LEU A 54 -1.91 -6.84 6.69
CA LEU A 54 -2.16 -5.95 7.82
C LEU A 54 -0.84 -5.50 8.44
N LEU A 55 -0.59 -4.20 8.37
CA LEU A 55 0.57 -3.57 8.97
C LEU A 55 0.18 -2.90 10.28
N GLU A 56 1.08 -2.91 11.24
CA GLU A 56 1.05 -2.05 12.42
C GLU A 56 2.11 -0.97 12.26
N SER A 57 1.73 0.29 12.46
CA SER A 57 2.63 1.44 12.38
C SER A 57 2.35 2.40 13.51
N VAL A 58 3.32 3.27 13.83
CA VAL A 58 3.15 4.29 14.85
C VAL A 58 3.23 5.65 14.16
N ARG A 59 2.17 6.44 14.27
CA ARG A 59 2.15 7.83 13.79
C ARG A 59 1.70 8.71 14.94
N GLU A 60 2.44 9.78 15.18
CA GLU A 60 2.11 10.75 16.24
C GLU A 60 1.93 10.09 17.62
N GLY A 61 2.71 9.04 17.90
CA GLY A 61 2.63 8.29 19.16
C GLY A 61 1.43 7.33 19.27
N GLN A 62 0.57 7.25 18.26
CA GLN A 62 -0.56 6.33 18.24
C GLN A 62 -0.26 5.13 17.33
N GLY A 63 -0.49 3.93 17.86
CA GLY A 63 -0.46 2.70 17.08
C GLY A 63 -1.67 2.65 16.14
N MET A 64 -1.40 2.56 14.85
CA MET A 64 -2.41 2.37 13.81
C MET A 64 -2.24 1.02 13.14
N LYS A 65 -3.36 0.46 12.68
CA LYS A 65 -3.38 -0.73 11.84
C LYS A 65 -3.79 -0.33 10.43
N ILE A 66 -3.05 -0.79 9.43
CA ILE A 66 -3.23 -0.43 8.03
C ILE A 66 -3.46 -1.73 7.26
N PHE A 67 -4.67 -1.90 6.74
CA PHE A 67 -4.96 -2.99 5.82
C PHE A 67 -4.65 -2.58 4.38
N ILE A 68 -3.97 -3.45 3.64
CA ILE A 68 -3.55 -3.21 2.26
C ILE A 68 -3.99 -4.39 1.39
N PRO A 69 -4.99 -4.22 0.51
CA PRO A 69 -5.39 -5.24 -0.44
C PRO A 69 -4.27 -5.59 -1.42
N TYR A 70 -4.11 -6.86 -1.80
CA TYR A 70 -3.09 -7.23 -2.79
C TYR A 70 -3.24 -6.53 -4.14
N THR A 71 -4.47 -6.20 -4.51
CA THR A 71 -4.79 -5.51 -5.77
C THR A 71 -4.28 -4.07 -5.82
N SER A 72 -4.03 -3.45 -4.66
CA SER A 72 -3.48 -2.08 -4.61
C SER A 72 -1.97 -2.06 -4.45
N ILE A 73 -1.29 -3.20 -4.29
CA ILE A 73 0.16 -3.25 -4.08
C ILE A 73 0.89 -3.21 -5.43
N LYS A 74 1.70 -2.17 -5.62
CA LYS A 74 2.62 -2.05 -6.76
C LYS A 74 3.95 -2.75 -6.47
N CYS A 75 4.51 -2.51 -5.29
CA CYS A 75 5.80 -3.06 -4.88
C CYS A 75 5.86 -3.18 -3.36
N VAL A 76 6.61 -4.16 -2.85
CA VAL A 76 6.89 -4.33 -1.41
C VAL A 76 8.38 -4.56 -1.22
N GLU A 77 8.98 -3.83 -0.29
CA GLU A 77 10.33 -4.05 0.22
C GLU A 77 10.25 -4.57 1.66
N ILE A 78 11.07 -5.58 1.98
CA ILE A 78 11.04 -6.31 3.26
C ILE A 78 12.36 -6.06 4.00
N PHE A 79 12.28 -5.69 5.29
CA PHE A 79 13.41 -5.44 6.18
C PHE A 79 13.32 -6.33 7.45
#